data_AF-A0A6N8GHD7-F1
#
_entry.id   AF-A0A6N8GHD7-F1
#
_cell.length_a   1.000
_cell.length_b   1.000
_cell.length_c   1.000
_cell.angle_alpha   90.00
_cell.angle_beta   90.00
_cell.angle_gamma   90.00
#
_symmetry.space_group_name_H-M   'P 1'
#
loop_
_entity.id
_entity.type
_entity.pdbx_description
1 polymer ?
#
loop_
_entity_poly.entity_id
_entity_poly.type
_entity_poly.pdbx_seq_one_letter_code
_entity_poly.pdbx_strand_id
1 'polypeptide(L)'
;MFATAVGVQAVDSYGAGAGGGSYGDRAEQVGYRAGDIEPGGALVDCGAAGRVTELTCRGYKATLAAFPVFDKPGWRGCYRAGPPDHGTGMACDFMTNVAGSSGTARQNAVGFELSRWLMRNHQRMGVKYVIWHQRIWEPTDGDPVCVDETDADSFAQSCWHLMEDRGSNTQNHYDHVHVSFRY
;
A
#
# COMPACT_ATOMS: atom_id res chain seq x y z
N MET A 1 32.84 29.15 -21.09
CA MET A 1 31.45 29.03 -21.57
C MET A 1 30.66 28.29 -20.51
N PHE A 2 29.49 28.79 -20.11
CA PHE A 2 28.59 28.08 -19.20
C PHE A 2 27.64 27.21 -20.03
N ALA A 3 27.51 25.94 -19.67
CA ALA A 3 26.51 25.04 -20.24
C ALA A 3 25.56 24.61 -19.12
N THR A 4 24.38 25.25 -19.08
CA THR A 4 23.27 24.87 -18.19
C THR A 4 22.69 23.53 -18.66
N ALA A 5 22.99 22.46 -17.93
CA ALA A 5 22.28 21.20 -18.09
C ALA A 5 20.89 21.32 -17.45
N VAL A 6 19.84 21.32 -18.27
CA VAL A 6 18.45 21.37 -17.82
C VAL A 6 18.09 20.01 -17.21
N GLY A 7 17.96 19.97 -15.89
CA GLY A 7 17.61 18.74 -15.17
C GLY A 7 16.14 18.36 -15.35
N VAL A 8 15.87 17.44 -16.29
CA VAL A 8 14.60 16.70 -16.36
C VAL A 8 14.89 15.25 -16.74
N GLN A 9 14.74 14.33 -15.79
CA GLN A 9 14.02 13.06 -15.95
C GLN A 9 14.06 12.25 -14.66
N ALA A 10 12.97 12.29 -13.89
CA ALA A 10 12.69 11.27 -12.88
C ALA A 10 12.21 10.00 -13.61
N VAL A 11 13.14 9.11 -13.95
CA VAL A 11 12.87 7.86 -14.69
C VAL A 11 13.24 6.60 -13.90
N ASP A 12 13.02 6.64 -12.59
CA ASP A 12 12.75 5.44 -11.79
C ASP A 12 11.31 5.49 -11.31
N SER A 13 10.43 4.82 -12.05
CA SER A 13 9.06 4.57 -11.60
C SER A 13 8.77 3.08 -11.54
N TYR A 14 8.88 2.33 -12.65
CA TYR A 14 8.50 0.90 -12.66
C TYR A 14 9.40 0.02 -13.54
N GLY A 15 10.71 0.01 -13.29
CA GLY A 15 11.66 -0.92 -13.90
C GLY A 15 12.28 -1.83 -12.83
N ALA A 16 12.26 -3.15 -13.05
CA ALA A 16 13.00 -4.08 -12.20
C ALA A 16 14.51 -3.91 -12.47
N GLY A 17 15.18 -3.14 -11.63
CA GLY A 17 16.61 -2.89 -11.67
C GLY A 17 17.17 -2.87 -10.27
N ALA A 18 18.25 -3.61 -10.03
CA ALA A 18 19.01 -3.55 -8.79
C ALA A 18 19.71 -2.17 -8.71
N GLY A 19 19.02 -1.21 -8.13
CA GLY A 19 19.46 0.17 -8.00
C GLY A 19 18.67 0.87 -6.90
N GLY A 20 19.38 1.36 -5.88
CA GLY A 20 18.79 2.07 -4.76
C GLY A 20 18.31 3.48 -5.13
N GLY A 21 17.21 3.58 -5.86
CA GLY A 21 16.43 4.82 -5.93
C GLY A 21 15.91 5.19 -4.54
N SER A 22 15.96 6.47 -4.17
CA SER A 22 15.66 6.94 -2.81
C SER A 22 14.26 6.54 -2.34
N TYR A 23 14.18 5.53 -1.48
CA TYR A 23 12.95 5.17 -0.76
C TYR A 23 12.52 6.25 0.26
N GLY A 24 13.37 7.25 0.53
CA GLY A 24 13.15 8.29 1.53
C GLY A 24 12.07 9.30 1.16
N ASP A 25 12.00 9.71 -0.11
CA ASP A 25 11.27 10.90 -0.56
C ASP A 25 9.75 10.81 -0.32
N ARG A 26 9.18 9.59 -0.29
CA ARG A 26 7.77 9.35 0.02
C ARG A 26 7.50 9.11 1.51
N ALA A 27 8.50 8.72 2.30
CA ALA A 27 8.29 8.36 3.70
C ALA A 27 7.92 9.58 4.54
N GLU A 28 8.34 10.79 4.20
CA GLU A 28 8.03 11.99 4.98
C GLU A 28 6.62 12.58 4.69
N GLN A 29 5.90 12.08 3.68
CA GLN A 29 4.69 12.73 3.13
C GLN A 29 3.37 12.47 3.89
N VAL A 30 3.32 11.55 4.86
CA VAL A 30 2.07 11.24 5.59
C VAL A 30 1.74 12.36 6.59
N GLY A 31 0.86 13.29 6.20
CA GLY A 31 0.53 14.50 6.96
C GLY A 31 -0.28 14.31 8.25
N TYR A 32 -0.31 13.11 8.83
CA TYR A 32 -1.01 12.78 10.09
C TYR A 32 -0.24 11.72 10.88
N ARG A 33 -0.65 11.48 12.14
CA ARG A 33 -0.30 10.28 12.91
C ARG A 33 -1.57 9.58 13.37
N ALA A 34 -1.58 8.25 13.34
CA ALA A 34 -2.74 7.46 13.77
C ALA A 34 -3.08 7.68 15.25
N GLY A 35 -2.09 7.74 16.13
CA GLY A 35 -2.30 8.00 17.56
C GLY A 35 -2.82 9.40 17.91
N ASP A 36 -2.85 10.34 16.95
CA ASP A 36 -3.45 11.68 17.11
C ASP A 36 -4.93 11.69 16.67
N ILE A 37 -5.50 10.54 16.28
CA ILE A 37 -6.89 10.38 15.81
C ILE A 37 -7.62 9.49 16.81
N GLU A 38 -8.73 9.97 17.36
CA GLU A 38 -9.55 9.24 18.33
C GLU A 38 -9.98 7.86 17.77
N PRO A 39 -9.58 6.74 18.40
CA PRO A 39 -10.00 5.41 18.00
C PRO A 39 -11.48 5.21 18.30
N GLY A 40 -12.22 4.59 17.39
CA GLY A 40 -13.68 4.52 17.51
C GLY A 40 -14.46 4.12 16.27
N GLY A 41 -13.79 3.88 15.13
CA GLY A 41 -14.41 3.35 13.91
C GLY A 41 -15.60 4.14 13.35
N ALA A 42 -15.71 5.43 13.65
CA ALA A 42 -16.76 6.28 13.10
C ALA A 42 -16.65 6.34 11.56
N LEU A 43 -17.70 5.90 10.86
CA LEU A 43 -17.72 5.87 9.40
C LEU A 43 -18.01 7.25 8.80
N VAL A 44 -16.99 7.85 8.19
CA VAL A 44 -17.05 9.11 7.44
C VAL A 44 -17.30 8.87 5.96
N ASP A 45 -17.92 9.83 5.26
CA ASP A 45 -17.95 9.83 3.79
C ASP A 45 -16.57 10.26 3.25
N CYS A 46 -15.92 9.35 2.53
CA CYS A 46 -14.62 9.58 1.91
C CYS A 46 -14.69 9.57 0.37
N GLY A 47 -15.85 9.90 -0.21
CA GLY A 47 -16.06 10.00 -1.65
C GLY A 47 -15.87 8.64 -2.34
N ALA A 48 -14.88 8.54 -3.24
CA ALA A 48 -14.63 7.31 -4.00
C ALA A 48 -14.17 6.10 -3.14
N ALA A 49 -13.75 6.32 -1.88
CA ALA A 49 -13.53 5.24 -0.92
C ALA A 49 -14.83 4.76 -0.22
N GLY A 50 -15.94 5.49 -0.36
CA GLY A 50 -17.21 5.20 0.31
C GLY A 50 -17.21 5.56 1.80
N ARG A 51 -18.03 4.85 2.58
CA ARG A 51 -18.15 5.06 4.03
C ARG A 51 -17.11 4.24 4.78
N VAL A 52 -15.99 4.86 5.14
CA VAL A 52 -14.82 4.23 5.78
C VAL A 52 -14.53 4.87 7.13
N THR A 53 -13.70 4.26 7.97
CA THR A 53 -13.25 4.92 9.20
C THR A 53 -12.44 6.19 8.86
N GLU A 54 -12.41 7.16 9.76
CA GLU A 54 -11.61 8.40 9.57
C GLU A 54 -10.12 8.07 9.30
N LEU A 55 -9.57 7.08 10.01
CA LEU A 55 -8.20 6.62 9.81
C LEU A 55 -8.00 6.02 8.40
N THR A 56 -8.91 5.17 7.94
CA THR A 56 -8.89 4.60 6.58
C THR A 56 -9.06 5.69 5.52
N CYS A 57 -9.90 6.70 5.76
CA CYS A 57 -10.04 7.83 4.84
C CYS A 57 -8.73 8.63 4.68
N ARG A 58 -8.01 8.84 5.78
CA ARG A 58 -6.69 9.51 5.77
C ARG A 58 -5.62 8.64 5.13
N GLY A 59 -5.59 7.34 5.44
CA GLY A 59 -4.69 6.37 4.81
C GLY A 59 -4.87 6.30 3.31
N TYR A 60 -6.12 6.18 2.84
CA TYR A 60 -6.51 6.23 1.45
C TYR A 60 -6.03 7.52 0.74
N LYS A 61 -6.30 8.69 1.32
CA LYS A 61 -5.86 9.99 0.76
C LYS A 61 -4.33 10.10 0.70
N ALA A 62 -3.61 9.65 1.74
CA ALA A 62 -2.16 9.64 1.76
C ALA A 62 -1.56 8.69 0.71
N THR A 63 -2.13 7.49 0.54
CA THR A 63 -1.73 6.55 -0.50
C THR A 63 -1.90 7.15 -1.91
N LEU A 64 -3.02 7.82 -2.19
CA LEU A 64 -3.22 8.45 -3.50
C LEU A 64 -2.28 9.64 -3.75
N ALA A 65 -1.92 10.39 -2.72
CA ALA A 65 -0.92 11.46 -2.83
C ALA A 65 0.48 10.91 -3.13
N ALA A 66 0.90 9.83 -2.45
CA ALA A 66 2.21 9.20 -2.66
C ALA A 66 2.28 8.35 -3.96
N PHE A 67 1.13 7.79 -4.39
CA PHE A 67 0.99 6.91 -5.55
C PHE A 67 -0.19 7.31 -6.46
N PRO A 68 -0.09 8.43 -7.22
CA PRO A 68 -1.16 8.89 -8.12
C PRO A 68 -1.56 7.88 -9.22
N VAL A 69 -0.75 6.84 -9.47
CA VAL A 69 -1.05 5.76 -10.42
C VAL A 69 -2.37 5.03 -10.14
N PHE A 70 -2.83 5.03 -8.87
CA PHE A 70 -4.09 4.43 -8.44
C PHE A 70 -5.30 5.39 -8.50
N ASP A 71 -5.10 6.71 -8.70
CA ASP A 71 -6.18 7.70 -8.71
C ASP A 71 -6.94 7.75 -10.05
N LYS A 72 -7.46 6.60 -10.47
CA LYS A 72 -8.34 6.45 -11.63
C LYS A 72 -9.40 5.36 -11.40
N PRO A 73 -10.62 5.46 -11.97
CA PRO A 73 -11.72 4.53 -11.69
C PRO A 73 -11.33 3.06 -11.89
N GLY A 74 -11.79 2.19 -10.99
CA GLY A 74 -11.51 0.75 -11.02
C GLY A 74 -10.12 0.32 -10.54
N TRP A 75 -9.23 1.26 -10.17
CA TRP A 75 -7.88 0.94 -9.66
C TRP A 75 -7.75 0.99 -8.13
N ARG A 76 -8.86 1.22 -7.44
CA ARG A 76 -8.95 1.22 -5.98
C ARG A 76 -10.35 0.87 -5.50
N GLY A 77 -10.48 0.27 -4.33
CA GLY A 77 -11.77 -0.01 -3.71
C GLY A 77 -11.64 -0.19 -2.20
N CYS A 78 -12.30 0.67 -1.42
CA CYS A 78 -12.30 0.58 0.04
C CYS A 78 -13.60 -0.02 0.56
N TYR A 79 -14.57 0.78 1.01
CA TYR A 79 -15.81 0.24 1.59
C TYR A 79 -16.61 -0.59 0.57
N ARG A 80 -16.99 -1.80 0.98
CA ARG A 80 -17.99 -2.64 0.31
C ARG A 80 -18.64 -3.58 1.33
N ALA A 81 -19.96 -3.74 1.25
CA ALA A 81 -20.69 -4.63 2.16
C ALA A 81 -20.20 -6.08 1.99
N GLY A 82 -19.79 -6.72 3.08
CA GLY A 82 -19.21 -8.06 3.06
C GLY A 82 -18.21 -8.28 4.21
N PRO A 83 -17.53 -9.43 4.26
CA PRO A 83 -16.55 -9.74 5.29
C PRO A 83 -15.17 -9.11 5.02
N PRO A 84 -14.34 -8.97 6.06
CA PRO A 84 -14.64 -8.29 7.31
C PRO A 84 -14.26 -6.80 7.21
N ASP A 85 -12.98 -6.51 6.95
CA ASP A 85 -12.40 -5.17 7.12
C ASP A 85 -12.84 -4.18 6.00
N HIS A 86 -13.27 -4.67 4.83
CA HIS A 86 -13.96 -3.81 3.85
C HIS A 86 -15.39 -3.44 4.27
N GLY A 87 -16.09 -4.36 4.96
CA GLY A 87 -17.46 -4.15 5.44
C GLY A 87 -17.55 -3.30 6.70
N THR A 88 -16.49 -3.28 7.50
CA THR A 88 -16.31 -2.32 8.62
C THR A 88 -15.64 -1.02 8.17
N GLY A 89 -15.33 -0.86 6.88
CA GLY A 89 -14.73 0.36 6.34
C GLY A 89 -13.29 0.61 6.78
N MET A 90 -12.58 -0.43 7.21
CA MET A 90 -11.19 -0.37 7.67
C MET A 90 -10.16 -0.66 6.57
N ALA A 91 -10.56 -1.24 5.43
CA ALA A 91 -9.64 -1.70 4.39
C ALA A 91 -9.80 -1.02 3.02
N CYS A 92 -8.71 -1.02 2.25
CA CYS A 92 -8.61 -0.57 0.87
C CYS A 92 -7.76 -1.52 0.03
N ASP A 93 -8.24 -1.83 -1.18
CA ASP A 93 -7.47 -2.49 -2.23
C ASP A 93 -6.95 -1.44 -3.22
N PHE A 94 -5.71 -1.62 -3.68
CA PHE A 94 -5.05 -0.81 -4.70
C PHE A 94 -4.57 -1.73 -5.84
N MET A 95 -5.26 -1.67 -6.99
CA MET A 95 -5.07 -2.62 -8.09
C MET A 95 -3.75 -2.34 -8.82
N THR A 96 -2.87 -3.34 -8.94
CA THR A 96 -1.71 -3.30 -9.86
C THR A 96 -2.11 -3.71 -11.27
N ASN A 97 -3.15 -4.55 -11.41
CA ASN A 97 -3.84 -4.82 -12.65
C ASN A 97 -5.34 -5.06 -12.41
N VAL A 98 -6.17 -4.76 -13.41
CA VAL A 98 -7.64 -4.95 -13.36
C VAL A 98 -8.10 -6.19 -14.13
N ALA A 99 -7.17 -7.09 -14.48
CA ALA A 99 -7.43 -8.24 -15.34
C ALA A 99 -7.59 -9.57 -14.60
N GLY A 100 -7.52 -9.57 -13.24
CA GLY A 100 -7.51 -10.82 -12.46
C GLY A 100 -6.25 -11.67 -12.66
N SER A 101 -5.15 -11.05 -13.13
CA SER A 101 -3.91 -11.74 -13.51
C SER A 101 -2.83 -11.59 -12.45
N SER A 102 -1.79 -12.42 -12.49
CA SER A 102 -0.61 -12.28 -11.60
C SER A 102 0.30 -11.08 -11.93
N GLY A 103 -0.13 -10.22 -12.87
CA GLY A 103 0.58 -9.02 -13.27
C GLY A 103 1.83 -9.26 -14.12
N THR A 104 2.24 -8.22 -14.84
CA THR A 104 3.59 -8.14 -15.41
C THR A 104 4.60 -7.74 -14.33
N ALA A 105 5.89 -8.00 -14.55
CA ALA A 105 6.96 -7.53 -13.65
C ALA A 105 6.86 -6.02 -13.33
N ARG A 106 6.48 -5.20 -14.34
CA ARG A 106 6.22 -3.76 -14.16
C ARG A 106 5.10 -3.47 -13.18
N GLN A 107 3.99 -4.22 -13.23
CA GLN A 107 2.85 -4.05 -12.33
C GLN A 107 3.18 -4.55 -10.92
N ASN A 108 3.92 -5.66 -10.83
CA ASN A 108 4.34 -6.22 -9.55
C ASN A 108 5.32 -5.29 -8.81
N ALA A 109 6.21 -4.60 -9.54
CA ALA A 109 7.06 -3.56 -8.99
C ALA A 109 6.26 -2.42 -8.33
N VAL A 110 5.11 -2.01 -8.88
CA VAL A 110 4.20 -1.03 -8.24
C VAL A 110 3.71 -1.56 -6.88
N GLY A 111 3.31 -2.83 -6.84
CA GLY A 111 2.80 -3.47 -5.63
C GLY A 111 3.86 -3.58 -4.54
N PHE A 112 5.07 -4.03 -4.90
CA PHE A 112 6.22 -4.04 -3.98
C PHE A 112 6.61 -2.66 -3.47
N GLU A 113 6.50 -1.61 -4.29
CA GLU A 113 6.78 -0.24 -3.85
C GLU A 113 5.72 0.26 -2.84
N LEU A 114 4.43 0.05 -3.15
CA LEU A 114 3.32 0.43 -2.28
C LEU A 114 3.37 -0.32 -0.94
N SER A 115 3.48 -1.65 -0.96
CA SER A 115 3.52 -2.48 0.25
C SER A 115 4.66 -2.03 1.18
N ARG A 116 5.87 -1.84 0.65
CA ARG A 116 7.01 -1.39 1.45
C ARG A 116 6.86 0.05 1.96
N TRP A 117 6.18 0.93 1.23
CA TRP A 117 5.87 2.27 1.74
C TRP A 117 4.84 2.23 2.88
N LEU A 118 3.80 1.40 2.77
CA LEU A 118 2.82 1.16 3.84
C LEU A 118 3.51 0.57 5.09
N MET A 119 4.41 -0.40 4.91
CA MET A 119 5.21 -0.99 5.99
C MET A 119 6.10 0.04 6.70
N ARG A 120 6.82 0.87 5.93
CA ARG A 120 7.66 1.96 6.49
C ARG A 120 6.84 2.99 7.27
N ASN A 121 5.59 3.22 6.90
CA ASN A 121 4.72 4.22 7.52
C ASN A 121 3.71 3.64 8.52
N HIS A 122 3.77 2.35 8.85
CA HIS A 122 2.66 1.65 9.50
C HIS A 122 2.19 2.28 10.82
N GLN A 123 3.10 2.68 11.71
CA GLN A 123 2.76 3.35 12.99
C GLN A 123 2.06 4.69 12.75
N ARG A 124 2.58 5.44 11.77
CA ARG A 124 2.15 6.80 11.42
C ARG A 124 0.81 6.79 10.68
N MET A 125 0.58 5.80 9.83
CA MET A 125 -0.69 5.60 9.11
C MET A 125 -1.72 4.79 9.90
N GLY A 126 -1.30 4.05 10.93
CA GLY A 126 -2.15 3.13 11.69
C GLY A 126 -2.52 1.88 10.90
N VAL A 127 -1.57 1.33 10.13
CA VAL A 127 -1.77 0.07 9.39
C VAL A 127 -1.88 -1.09 10.38
N LYS A 128 -2.93 -1.90 10.21
CA LYS A 128 -3.18 -3.14 10.93
C LYS A 128 -2.45 -4.30 10.25
N TYR A 129 -2.62 -4.44 8.93
CA TYR A 129 -1.86 -5.39 8.10
C TYR A 129 -1.84 -4.96 6.63
N VAL A 130 -0.88 -5.51 5.88
CA VAL A 130 -0.81 -5.43 4.40
C VAL A 130 -0.86 -6.85 3.84
N ILE A 131 -1.51 -7.05 2.70
CA ILE A 131 -1.46 -8.30 1.94
C ILE A 131 -1.01 -8.02 0.50
N TRP A 132 -0.03 -8.79 0.02
CA TRP A 132 0.50 -8.72 -1.34
C TRP A 132 1.14 -10.05 -1.77
N HIS A 133 0.89 -10.52 -3.00
CA HIS A 133 1.48 -11.75 -3.57
C HIS A 133 1.39 -12.97 -2.62
N GLN A 134 0.16 -13.30 -2.23
CA GLN A 134 -0.20 -14.41 -1.33
C GLN A 134 0.46 -14.37 0.06
N ARG A 135 0.87 -13.19 0.52
CA ARG A 135 1.53 -13.02 1.82
C ARG A 135 0.91 -11.89 2.60
N ILE A 136 0.87 -12.06 3.92
CA ILE A 136 0.39 -11.08 4.89
C ILE A 136 1.54 -10.60 5.78
N TRP A 137 1.52 -9.32 6.10
CA TRP A 137 2.38 -8.71 7.12
C TRP A 137 1.50 -7.93 8.10
N GLU A 138 1.59 -8.26 9.39
CA GLU A 138 0.72 -7.75 10.46
C GLU A 138 1.56 -7.25 11.66
N PRO A 139 1.87 -5.95 11.74
CA PRO A 139 2.64 -5.37 12.85
C PRO A 139 1.76 -5.05 14.06
N THR A 140 2.30 -5.33 15.25
CA THR A 140 1.79 -4.80 16.52
C THR A 140 2.11 -3.30 16.63
N ASP A 141 1.50 -2.59 17.58
CA ASP A 141 1.88 -1.19 17.81
C ASP A 141 3.25 -1.08 18.47
N GLY A 142 4.06 -0.11 18.02
CA GLY A 142 5.45 0.06 18.43
C GLY A 142 6.47 -0.88 17.77
N ASP A 143 6.05 -1.86 16.96
CA ASP A 143 6.98 -2.76 16.25
C ASP A 143 7.91 -1.98 15.31
N PRO A 144 9.20 -2.35 15.20
CA PRO A 144 10.12 -1.74 14.24
C PRO A 144 9.71 -2.08 12.80
N VAL A 145 10.11 -1.23 11.85
CA VAL A 145 10.01 -1.57 10.43
C VAL A 145 10.86 -2.80 10.14
N CYS A 146 10.26 -3.75 9.42
CA CYS A 146 10.90 -4.96 8.93
C CYS A 146 12.20 -4.66 8.15
N VAL A 147 13.31 -5.23 8.61
CA VAL A 147 14.66 -4.85 8.17
C VAL A 147 15.09 -5.43 6.82
N ASP A 148 14.42 -6.48 6.33
CA ASP A 148 14.83 -7.27 5.15
C ASP A 148 14.17 -6.83 3.82
N GLU A 149 13.32 -5.79 3.84
CA GLU A 149 12.54 -5.34 2.67
C GLU A 149 13.36 -4.52 1.63
N THR A 150 14.69 -4.59 1.68
CA THR A 150 15.58 -3.77 0.84
C THR A 150 15.91 -4.40 -0.51
N ASP A 151 15.94 -5.72 -0.62
CA ASP A 151 16.20 -6.43 -1.87
C ASP A 151 14.89 -6.80 -2.59
N ALA A 152 14.83 -6.48 -3.89
CA ALA A 152 13.63 -6.69 -4.70
C ALA A 152 13.31 -8.18 -4.87
N ASP A 153 12.01 -8.49 -4.93
CA ASP A 153 11.42 -9.81 -5.21
C ASP A 153 11.73 -10.95 -4.21
N SER A 154 12.44 -10.69 -3.10
CA SER A 154 12.73 -11.68 -2.06
C SER A 154 11.80 -11.59 -0.86
N PHE A 155 11.09 -12.68 -0.57
CA PHE A 155 10.36 -12.87 0.70
C PHE A 155 11.13 -13.77 1.69
N ALA A 156 12.32 -14.26 1.34
CA ALA A 156 12.94 -15.43 1.96
C ALA A 156 13.47 -15.22 3.40
N GLN A 157 13.72 -13.97 3.79
CA GLN A 157 14.15 -13.59 5.15
C GLN A 157 13.21 -12.53 5.76
N SER A 158 12.07 -12.29 5.11
CA SER A 158 11.15 -11.23 5.46
C SER A 158 10.19 -11.59 6.59
N CYS A 159 9.63 -10.55 7.21
CA CYS A 159 8.49 -10.60 8.14
C CYS A 159 7.16 -10.99 7.50
N TRP A 160 7.12 -11.30 6.19
CA TRP A 160 5.91 -11.74 5.51
C TRP A 160 5.58 -13.21 5.84
N HIS A 161 4.33 -13.47 6.19
CA HIS A 161 3.81 -14.82 6.37
C HIS A 161 3.07 -15.27 5.11
N LEU A 162 3.38 -16.48 4.62
CA LEU A 162 2.68 -17.09 3.49
C LEU A 162 1.25 -17.46 3.91
N MET A 163 0.28 -17.06 3.10
CA MET A 163 -1.14 -17.40 3.28
C MET A 163 -1.47 -18.72 2.59
N GLU A 164 -2.58 -19.33 3.01
CA GLU A 164 -3.20 -20.42 2.27
C GLU A 164 -3.55 -20.02 0.82
N ASP A 165 -3.56 -20.99 -0.10
CA ASP A 165 -4.11 -20.77 -1.44
C ASP A 165 -5.64 -20.72 -1.37
N ARG A 166 -6.19 -19.58 -1.76
CA ARG A 166 -7.63 -19.28 -1.77
C ARG A 166 -8.31 -19.56 -3.12
N GLY A 167 -7.54 -20.01 -4.12
CA GLY A 167 -8.07 -20.54 -5.38
C GLY A 167 -8.09 -19.58 -6.58
N SER A 168 -7.59 -18.33 -6.44
CA SER A 168 -7.44 -17.42 -7.59
C SER A 168 -6.41 -16.31 -7.33
N ASN A 169 -5.89 -15.71 -8.40
CA ASN A 169 -4.98 -14.56 -8.34
C ASN A 169 -5.52 -13.43 -7.46
N THR A 170 -6.81 -13.09 -7.62
CA THR A 170 -7.45 -12.01 -6.86
C THR A 170 -7.60 -12.38 -5.38
N GLN A 171 -8.08 -13.59 -5.05
CA GLN A 171 -8.20 -13.99 -3.64
C GLN A 171 -6.83 -14.13 -2.95
N ASN A 172 -5.78 -14.45 -3.72
CA ASN A 172 -4.39 -14.50 -3.29
C ASN A 172 -3.64 -13.15 -3.46
N HIS A 173 -4.33 -12.05 -3.80
CA HIS A 173 -3.75 -10.70 -3.83
C HIS A 173 -2.52 -10.54 -4.74
N TYR A 174 -2.56 -11.19 -5.91
CA TYR A 174 -1.55 -11.02 -6.96
C TYR A 174 -1.85 -9.84 -7.89
N ASP A 175 -3.10 -9.35 -7.92
CA ASP A 175 -3.56 -8.25 -8.77
C ASP A 175 -3.81 -6.92 -8.03
N HIS A 176 -3.75 -6.93 -6.70
CA HIS A 176 -3.88 -5.75 -5.85
C HIS A 176 -3.10 -5.87 -4.55
N VAL A 177 -2.61 -4.74 -4.03
CA VAL A 177 -2.18 -4.63 -2.64
C VAL A 177 -3.42 -4.32 -1.81
N HIS A 178 -3.67 -5.12 -0.79
CA HIS A 178 -4.69 -4.84 0.22
C HIS A 178 -4.03 -4.28 1.47
N VAL A 179 -4.66 -3.28 2.09
CA VAL A 179 -4.26 -2.74 3.38
C VAL A 179 -5.47 -2.55 4.27
N SER A 180 -5.36 -3.02 5.52
CA SER A 180 -6.30 -2.68 6.58
C SER A 180 -5.66 -1.72 7.57
N PHE A 181 -6.46 -0.81 8.10
CA PHE A 181 -6.10 0.11 9.16
C PHE A 181 -6.66 -0.36 10.52
N ARG A 182 -6.12 0.19 11.60
CA ARG A 182 -6.55 -0.06 12.98
C ARG A 182 -7.88 0.68 13.29
N TYR A 183 -8.49 0.39 14.43
CA TYR A 183 -9.81 0.89 14.85
C TYR A 183 -9.70 2.07 15.81
#